data_AF-A0A7X5FT99-F1
#
_entry.id   AF-A0A7X5FT99-F1
#
_cell.length_a   1.000
_cell.length_b   1.000
_cell.length_c   1.000
_cell.angle_alpha   90.00
_cell.angle_beta   90.00
_cell.angle_gamma   90.00
#
_symmetry.space_group_name_H-M   'P 1'
#
loop_
_entity.id
_entity.type
_entity.pdbx_description
1 polymer ?
#
loop_
_entity_poly.entity_id
_entity_poly.type
_entity_poly.pdbx_seq_one_letter_code
_entity_poly.pdbx_strand_id
1 'polypeptide(L)'
;MFIIKIFYALFGIVIGLGILKYRKVVYSWTGRFYWAEKYLGSGGTVFVITLVGLGFIFVSAAYPFGVFDTPRQFGDTTNTEITQSQTPIE
;
A
#
# COMPACT_ATOMS: atom_id res chain seq x y z
N MET A 1 4.77 -7.89 12.48
CA MET A 1 4.06 -9.00 11.79
C MET A 1 4.36 -8.98 10.30
N PHE A 2 5.49 -9.58 9.89
CA PHE A 2 5.95 -9.59 8.49
C PHE A 2 5.01 -10.40 7.57
N ILE A 3 4.45 -11.51 8.06
CA ILE A 3 3.57 -12.38 7.28
C ILE A 3 2.31 -11.65 6.77
N ILE A 4 1.74 -10.78 7.60
CA ILE A 4 0.53 -10.00 7.26
C ILE A 4 0.81 -9.03 6.11
N LYS A 5 2.01 -8.41 6.09
CA LYS A 5 2.44 -7.55 4.98
C LYS A 5 2.53 -8.32 3.66
N ILE A 6 3.02 -9.56 3.70
CA ILE A 6 3.08 -10.44 2.51
C ILE A 6 1.67 -10.78 2.02
N PHE A 7 0.73 -11.08 2.90
CA PHE A 7 -0.66 -11.36 2.51
C PHE A 7 -1.31 -10.15 1.83
N TYR A 8 -1.13 -8.95 2.37
CA TYR A 8 -1.62 -7.72 1.73
C TYR A 8 -0.96 -7.45 0.38
N ALA A 9 0.35 -7.67 0.27
CA ALA A 9 1.08 -7.55 -0.99
C ALA A 9 0.52 -8.52 -2.05
N LEU A 10 0.30 -9.78 -1.67
CA LEU A 10 -0.25 -10.79 -2.56
C LEU A 10 -1.67 -10.41 -3.02
N PHE A 11 -2.52 -9.96 -2.09
CA PHE A 11 -3.88 -9.55 -2.39
C PHE A 11 -3.92 -8.36 -3.35
N GLY A 12 -3.06 -7.36 -3.13
CA GLY A 12 -2.93 -6.20 -4.00
C GLY A 12 -2.43 -6.55 -5.41
N ILE A 13 -1.51 -7.51 -5.54
CA ILE A 13 -1.07 -8.03 -6.84
C ILE A 13 -2.22 -8.75 -7.56
N VAL A 14 -2.99 -9.59 -6.86
CA VAL A 14 -4.15 -10.28 -7.44
C VAL A 14 -5.21 -9.29 -7.92
N ILE A 15 -5.50 -8.25 -7.14
CA ILE A 15 -6.42 -7.17 -7.54
C ILE A 15 -5.89 -6.43 -8.76
N GLY A 16 -4.62 -6.03 -8.76
CA GLY A 16 -4.00 -5.33 -9.89
C GLY A 16 -4.03 -6.15 -11.17
N LEU A 17 -3.72 -7.44 -11.10
CA LEU A 17 -3.84 -8.37 -12.23
C LEU A 17 -5.30 -8.53 -12.68
N GLY A 18 -6.24 -8.59 -11.74
CA GLY A 18 -7.68 -8.60 -12.02
C GLY A 18 -8.10 -7.37 -12.83
N ILE A 19 -7.66 -6.19 -12.44
CA ILE A 19 -7.93 -4.93 -13.15
C ILE A 19 -7.36 -4.97 -14.58
N LEU A 20 -6.14 -5.48 -14.77
CA LEU A 20 -5.53 -5.62 -16.10
C LEU A 20 -6.26 -6.63 -16.99
N LYS A 21 -6.68 -7.77 -16.40
CA LYS A 21 -7.42 -8.84 -17.09
C LYS A 21 -8.80 -8.36 -17.52
N TYR A 22 -9.53 -7.70 -16.62
CA TYR A 22 -10.90 -7.23 -16.83
C TYR A 22 -10.98 -5.77 -17.27
N ARG A 23 -9.89 -5.21 -17.81
CA ARG A 23 -9.81 -3.79 -18.23
C ARG A 23 -10.96 -3.30 -19.11
N LYS A 24 -11.51 -4.17 -19.98
CA LYS A 24 -12.67 -3.85 -20.83
C LYS A 24 -13.95 -3.70 -20.02
N VAL A 25 -14.14 -4.55 -19.01
CA VAL A 25 -15.30 -4.50 -18.10
C VAL A 25 -15.21 -3.24 -17.25
N VAL A 26 -14.02 -2.95 -16.70
CA VAL A 26 -13.76 -1.71 -15.95
C VAL A 26 -14.03 -0.49 -16.83
N TYR A 27 -13.54 -0.49 -18.08
CA TYR A 27 -13.81 0.58 -19.04
C TYR A 27 -15.30 0.72 -19.36
N SER A 28 -16.04 -0.39 -19.51
CA SER A 28 -17.49 -0.32 -19.75
C SER A 28 -18.27 0.22 -18.55
N TRP A 29 -17.78 -0.01 -17.33
CA TRP A 29 -18.40 0.47 -16.11
C TRP A 29 -18.08 1.94 -15.83
N THR A 30 -16.82 2.35 -16.01
CA THR A 30 -16.37 3.74 -15.82
C THR A 30 -16.76 4.65 -16.98
N GLY A 31 -16.95 4.11 -18.18
CA GLY A 31 -17.23 4.87 -19.39
C GLY A 31 -16.01 5.63 -19.92
N ARG A 32 -16.22 6.50 -20.92
CA ARG A 32 -15.17 7.35 -21.49
C ARG A 32 -14.84 8.47 -20.50
N PHE A 33 -13.64 8.42 -19.93
CA PHE A 33 -13.17 9.46 -19.03
C PHE A 33 -12.70 10.67 -19.86
N TYR A 34 -13.46 11.77 -19.81
CA TYR A 34 -13.25 12.94 -20.67
C TYR A 34 -11.81 13.48 -20.61
N TRP A 35 -11.24 13.55 -19.41
CA TRP A 35 -9.85 13.98 -19.22
C TRP A 35 -8.88 13.01 -19.89
N ALA A 36 -9.03 11.69 -19.67
CA ALA A 36 -8.09 10.73 -20.25
C ALA A 36 -8.17 10.74 -21.77
N GLU A 37 -9.35 10.86 -22.36
CA GLU A 37 -9.45 10.93 -23.82
C GLU A 37 -8.96 12.26 -24.41
N LYS A 38 -9.15 13.37 -23.69
CA LYS A 38 -8.68 14.69 -24.12
C LYS A 38 -7.15 14.78 -24.15
N TYR A 39 -6.46 14.16 -23.19
CA TYR A 39 -5.01 14.27 -23.05
C TYR A 39 -4.23 13.07 -23.62
N LEU A 40 -4.80 11.86 -23.59
CA LEU A 40 -4.13 10.64 -24.06
C LEU A 40 -4.71 10.12 -25.39
N GLY A 41 -5.75 10.77 -25.92
CA GLY A 41 -6.37 10.42 -27.20
C GLY A 41 -7.37 9.27 -27.11
N SER A 42 -7.76 8.74 -28.28
CA SER A 42 -8.72 7.64 -28.39
C SER A 42 -8.23 6.40 -27.64
N GLY A 43 -9.02 5.91 -26.68
CA GLY A 43 -8.62 4.80 -25.81
C GLY A 43 -7.75 5.20 -24.61
N GLY A 44 -7.50 6.49 -24.40
CA GLY A 44 -6.76 7.01 -23.26
C GLY A 44 -7.29 6.54 -21.90
N THR A 45 -8.61 6.35 -21.79
CA THR A 45 -9.22 5.80 -20.58
C THR A 45 -8.72 4.37 -20.27
N VAL A 46 -8.59 3.51 -21.30
CA VAL A 46 -8.07 2.14 -21.14
C VAL A 46 -6.61 2.17 -20.73
N PHE A 47 -5.84 3.13 -21.26
CA PHE A 47 -4.45 3.35 -20.85
C PHE A 47 -4.35 3.74 -19.37
N VAL A 48 -5.16 4.70 -18.90
CA VAL A 48 -5.19 5.09 -17.47
C VAL A 48 -5.58 3.93 -16.57
N ILE A 49 -6.60 3.15 -16.93
CA ILE A 49 -7.02 1.96 -16.16
C ILE A 49 -5.87 0.96 -16.05
N THR A 50 -5.14 0.74 -17.15
CA THR A 50 -3.99 -0.15 -17.18
C THR A 50 -2.86 0.39 -16.30
N LEU A 51 -2.59 1.69 -16.35
CA LEU A 51 -1.57 2.35 -15.55
C LEU A 51 -1.89 2.28 -14.05
N VAL A 52 -3.15 2.48 -13.67
CA VAL A 52 -3.63 2.33 -12.28
C VAL A 52 -3.44 0.90 -11.81
N GLY A 53 -3.84 -0.10 -12.59
CA GLY A 53 -3.65 -1.50 -12.23
C GLY A 53 -2.18 -1.88 -12.09
N LEU A 54 -1.32 -1.38 -12.98
CA LEU A 54 0.13 -1.61 -12.91
C LEU A 54 0.76 -0.92 -11.69
N GLY A 55 0.34 0.31 -11.40
CA GLY A 55 0.75 1.04 -10.20
C GLY A 55 0.34 0.31 -8.92
N PHE A 56 -0.85 -0.30 -8.90
CA PHE A 56 -1.32 -1.11 -7.78
C PHE A 56 -0.42 -2.32 -7.53
N ILE A 57 -0.03 -3.04 -8.59
CA ILE A 57 0.92 -4.16 -8.50
C ILE A 57 2.26 -3.66 -7.96
N PHE A 58 2.76 -2.54 -8.47
CA PHE A 58 4.05 -1.99 -8.07
C PHE A 58 4.08 -1.57 -6.59
N VAL A 59 3.06 -0.83 -6.13
CA VAL A 59 2.95 -0.42 -4.72
C VAL A 59 2.78 -1.63 -3.81
N SER A 60 1.99 -2.63 -4.23
CA SER A 60 1.80 -3.86 -3.46
C SER A 60 3.10 -4.66 -3.34
N ALA A 61 3.90 -4.73 -4.42
CA ALA A 61 5.21 -5.35 -4.40
C ALA A 61 6.24 -4.57 -3.56
N ALA A 62 6.13 -3.24 -3.48
CA ALA A 62 6.98 -2.38 -2.66
C ALA A 62 6.63 -2.42 -1.16
N TYR A 63 5.38 -2.73 -0.81
CA TYR A 63 4.87 -2.78 0.57
C TYR A 63 5.69 -3.68 1.55
N PRO A 64 6.12 -4.90 1.19
CA PRO A 64 6.92 -5.75 2.09
C PRO A 64 8.34 -5.23 2.33
N PHE A 65 8.88 -4.35 1.47
CA PHE A 65 10.23 -3.81 1.60
C PHE A 65 10.36 -2.68 2.64
N GLY A 66 9.26 -2.31 3.32
CA GLY A 66 9.32 -1.33 4.41
C GLY A 66 9.40 0.12 3.94
N VAL A 67 9.04 0.42 2.68
CA VAL A 67 8.93 1.80 2.16
C VAL A 67 7.98 2.67 3.00
N PHE A 68 6.98 2.05 3.64
CA PHE A 68 6.03 2.72 4.52
C PHE A 68 6.28 2.45 6.00
N ASP A 69 7.44 1.90 6.37
CA ASP A 69 7.76 1.70 7.77
C ASP A 69 7.94 3.07 8.42
N THR A 70 7.05 3.40 9.35
CA THR A 70 7.24 4.51 10.28
C THR A 70 8.60 4.30 10.93
N PRO A 71 9.51 5.30 10.92
CA PRO A 71 10.75 5.18 11.68
C PRO A 71 10.34 4.79 13.10
N ARG A 72 10.83 3.63 13.56
CA ARG A 72 10.54 3.17 14.91
C ARG A 72 10.91 4.31 15.83
N GLN A 73 9.91 4.89 16.52
CA GLN A 73 10.19 5.76 17.66
C GLN A 73 10.93 4.89 18.67
N PHE A 74 12.25 5.04 18.66
CA PHE A 74 13.15 4.37 19.57
C PHE A 74 13.06 5.14 20.88
N GLY A 75 12.18 4.70 21.77
CA GLY A 75 12.08 5.26 23.11
C GLY A 75 10.66 5.32 23.64
N ASP A 76 10.19 4.23 24.22
CA ASP A 76 9.16 4.30 25.27
C ASP A 76 9.25 3.07 26.19
N THR A 77 10.45 2.78 26.72
CA THR A 77 10.58 1.78 27.79
C THR A 77 11.81 2.05 28.66
N THR A 78 11.81 3.16 29.40
CA THR A 78 12.66 3.25 30.60
C THR A 78 12.00 4.13 31.65
N ASN A 79 11.03 3.58 32.38
CA ASN A 79 10.65 4.05 33.71
C ASN A 79 9.99 2.90 34.49
N THR A 80 10.74 1.81 34.68
CA THR A 80 10.38 0.78 35.68
C THR A 80 11.63 0.27 36.38
N GLU A 81 12.49 1.17 36.85
CA GLU A 81 13.66 0.76 37.65
C GLU A 81 14.13 1.85 38.64
N ILE A 82 13.19 2.57 39.24
CA ILE A 82 13.45 3.42 40.42
C ILE A 82 12.35 3.21 41.46
N THR A 83 12.22 1.98 41.97
CA THR A 83 11.47 1.72 43.20
C THR A 83 12.05 0.53 43.96
N GLN A 84 13.37 0.41 44.10
CA GLN A 84 13.96 -0.62 44.99
C GLN A 84 15.22 -0.20 45.78
N SER A 85 15.61 1.08 45.82
CA SER A 85 16.81 1.48 46.58
C SER A 85 16.64 2.71 47.45
N GLN A 86 15.54 2.80 48.22
CA GLN A 86 15.46 3.70 49.38
C GLN A 86 14.62 3.05 50.49
N THR A 87 15.20 2.08 51.19
CA THR A 87 14.85 1.82 52.60
C THR A 87 16.04 2.28 53.44
N PRO A 88 15.90 3.29 54.31
CA PRO A 88 16.95 3.70 55.23
C PRO A 88 17.20 2.56 56.22
N ILE A 89 18.47 2.24 56.44
CA ILE A 89 18.93 1.42 57.57
C ILE A 89 18.80 2.32 58.82
N GLU A 90 18.28 1.72 59.90
CA GLU A 90 18.03 2.32 61.23
C GLU A 90 19.19 3.18 61.78
#